data_AF-A0A535DBW2-F1
#
_entry.id   AF-A0A535DBW2-F1
#
_cell.length_a   1.000
_cell.length_b   1.000
_cell.length_c   1.000
_cell.angle_alpha   90.00
_cell.angle_beta   90.00
_cell.angle_gamma   90.00
#
_symmetry.space_group_name_H-M   'P 1'
#
loop_
_entity.id
_entity.type
_entity.pdbx_description
1 polymer ?
#
loop_
_entity_poly.entity_id
_entity_poly.type
_entity_poly.pdbx_seq_one_letter_code
_entity_poly.pdbx_strand_id
1 'polypeptide(L)'
;MLALQAYLILVALLLGSFINLAADRLPRGESLVRPRSHCRSCGRLLTIVDLIPVAGYLIRKGRCATCAVAIGALSPAVEALCGVAMIAAIAALGIERGAAVGFALVAVVGVTAITAGFARMRAKPGSQAD
;
A
#
# COMPACT_ATOMS: atom_id res chain seq x y z
N MET A 1 -5.18 23.38 -12.75
CA MET A 1 -4.58 22.17 -13.37
C MET A 1 -3.62 21.46 -12.42
N LEU A 2 -2.60 22.14 -11.88
CA LEU A 2 -1.65 21.53 -10.93
C LEU A 2 -2.31 20.95 -9.66
N ALA A 3 -3.25 21.67 -9.04
CA ALA A 3 -3.96 21.20 -7.85
C ALA A 3 -4.73 19.88 -8.09
N LEU A 4 -5.37 19.74 -9.26
CA LEU A 4 -6.08 18.53 -9.64
C LEU A 4 -5.12 17.36 -9.87
N GLN A 5 -3.99 17.59 -10.53
CA GLN A 5 -2.96 16.56 -10.74
C GLN A 5 -2.40 16.08 -9.40
N ALA A 6 -2.03 17.00 -8.51
CA ALA A 6 -1.53 16.68 -7.17
C ALA A 6 -2.56 15.87 -6.36
N TYR A 7 -3.84 16.25 -6.44
CA TYR A 7 -4.93 15.50 -5.81
C TYR A 7 -5.03 14.07 -6.35
N LEU A 8 -5.02 13.87 -7.67
CA LEU A 8 -5.09 12.53 -8.28
C LEU A 8 -3.90 11.64 -7.89
N ILE A 9 -2.69 12.21 -7.84
CA ILE A 9 -1.48 11.50 -7.41
C ILE A 9 -1.59 11.10 -5.93
N LEU A 10 -2.07 12.01 -5.08
CA LEU A 10 -2.31 11.71 -3.66
C LEU A 10 -3.32 10.58 -3.49
N VAL A 11 -4.43 10.61 -4.24
CA VAL A 11 -5.42 9.53 -4.23
C VAL A 11 -4.79 8.20 -4.67
N ALA A 12 -3.95 8.19 -5.71
CA ALA A 12 -3.27 6.97 -6.16
C ALA A 12 -2.31 6.40 -5.09
N LEU A 13 -1.56 7.26 -4.38
CA LEU A 13 -0.71 6.86 -3.26
C LEU A 13 -1.51 6.26 -2.10
N LEU A 14 -2.64 6.89 -1.74
CA LEU A 14 -3.54 6.40 -0.69
C LEU A 14 -4.18 5.06 -1.06
N LEU A 15 -4.58 4.90 -2.33
CA LEU A 15 -5.07 3.62 -2.86
C LEU A 15 -3.98 2.54 -2.80
N GLY A 16 -2.73 2.86 -3.16
CA GLY A 16 -1.60 1.94 -3.02
C GLY A 16 -1.39 1.47 -1.58
N SER A 17 -1.54 2.38 -0.61
CA SER A 17 -1.44 2.03 0.82
C SER A 17 -2.57 1.11 1.27
N PHE A 18 -3.80 1.39 0.84
CA PHE A 18 -4.95 0.54 1.11
C PHE A 18 -4.85 -0.84 0.44
N ILE A 19 -4.38 -0.90 -0.81
CA ILE A 19 -4.11 -2.16 -1.53
C ILE A 19 -3.13 -3.02 -0.73
N ASN A 20 -2.07 -2.42 -0.19
CA ASN A 20 -1.09 -3.16 0.58
C ASN A 20 -1.66 -3.70 1.91
N LEU A 21 -2.53 -2.92 2.57
CA LEU A 21 -3.31 -3.40 3.71
C LEU A 21 -4.20 -4.59 3.33
N ALA A 22 -4.92 -4.49 2.21
CA ALA A 22 -5.82 -5.53 1.73
C ALA A 22 -5.06 -6.82 1.34
N ALA A 23 -3.91 -6.67 0.67
CA ALA A 23 -3.05 -7.79 0.28
C ALA A 23 -2.44 -8.52 1.49
N ASP A 24 -2.26 -7.86 2.62
CA ASP A 24 -1.81 -8.49 3.87
C ASP A 24 -2.95 -9.14 4.66
N ARG A 25 -4.11 -8.47 4.77
CA ARG A 25 -5.22 -8.90 5.65
C ARG A 25 -6.18 -9.88 5.02
N LEU A 26 -6.57 -9.70 3.75
CA LEU A 26 -7.55 -10.59 3.09
C LEU A 26 -7.10 -12.05 3.07
N PRO A 27 -5.83 -12.37 2.72
CA PRO A 27 -5.36 -13.75 2.73
C PRO A 27 -5.35 -14.42 4.12
N ARG A 28 -5.41 -13.63 5.19
CA ARG A 28 -5.44 -14.08 6.58
C ARG A 28 -6.85 -14.14 7.17
N GLY A 29 -7.88 -13.75 6.40
CA GLY A 29 -9.24 -13.61 6.92
C GLY A 29 -9.40 -12.47 7.95
N GLU A 30 -8.43 -11.54 8.03
CA GLU A 30 -8.48 -10.41 8.96
C GLU A 30 -9.40 -9.30 8.41
N SER A 31 -10.07 -8.55 9.29
CA SER A 31 -10.89 -7.42 8.88
C SER A 31 -10.05 -6.24 8.36
N LEU A 32 -10.51 -5.61 7.27
CA LEU A 32 -9.86 -4.43 6.69
C LEU A 32 -10.02 -3.17 7.54
N VAL A 33 -11.09 -3.09 8.33
CA VAL A 33 -11.47 -1.87 9.08
C VAL A 33 -10.96 -1.92 10.52
N ARG A 34 -10.97 -3.11 11.14
CA ARG A 34 -10.57 -3.30 12.54
C ARG A 34 -9.61 -4.48 12.69
N PRO A 35 -8.64 -4.42 13.61
CA PRO A 35 -8.23 -3.26 14.41
C PRO A 35 -7.49 -2.21 13.57
N ARG A 36 -7.18 -1.06 14.18
CA ARG A 36 -6.31 -0.04 13.58
C ARG A 36 -4.94 -0.65 13.21
N SER A 37 -4.26 -0.04 12.24
CA SER A 37 -2.90 -0.42 11.87
C SER A 37 -1.97 -0.40 13.08
N HIS A 38 -1.31 -1.52 13.34
CA HIS A 38 -0.43 -1.72 14.49
C HIS A 38 0.80 -2.52 14.08
N CYS A 39 1.88 -2.37 14.85
CA CYS A 39 3.07 -3.20 14.68
C CYS A 39 2.78 -4.63 15.16
N ARG A 40 2.98 -5.63 14.28
CA ARG A 40 2.76 -7.05 14.63
C ARG A 40 3.75 -7.61 15.67
N SER A 41 4.85 -6.91 15.94
CA SER A 41 5.87 -7.34 16.92
C SER A 41 5.60 -6.78 18.33
N CYS A 42 5.26 -5.48 18.44
CA CYS A 42 5.10 -4.82 19.75
C CYS A 42 3.69 -4.28 20.04
N GLY A 43 2.74 -4.44 19.13
CA GLY A 43 1.36 -3.99 19.31
C GLY A 43 1.14 -2.47 19.25
N ARG A 44 2.20 -1.64 19.13
CA ARG A 44 2.07 -0.19 19.00
C ARG A 44 1.14 0.17 17.84
N LEU A 45 0.17 1.04 18.12
CA LEU A 45 -0.66 1.67 17.09
C LEU A 45 0.17 2.62 16.22
N LEU A 46 0.00 2.52 14.91
CA LEU A 46 0.66 3.41 13.96
C LEU A 46 0.01 4.80 14.00
N THR A 47 0.83 5.84 14.04
CA THR A 47 0.35 7.23 13.96
C THR A 47 0.07 7.60 12.50
N ILE A 48 -0.57 8.76 12.29
CA ILE A 48 -0.81 9.28 10.93
C ILE A 48 0.52 9.41 10.17
N VAL A 49 1.59 9.87 10.83
CA VAL A 49 2.93 9.99 10.24
C VAL A 49 3.48 8.64 9.78
N ASP A 50 3.21 7.57 10.53
CA ASP A 50 3.64 6.22 10.17
C ASP A 50 2.85 5.66 8.97
N LEU A 51 1.69 6.25 8.65
CA LEU A 51 0.78 5.85 7.57
C LEU A 51 0.86 6.77 6.33
N ILE A 52 1.70 7.81 6.34
CA ILE A 52 1.89 8.65 5.15
C ILE A 52 2.56 7.78 4.07
N PRO A 53 1.93 7.58 2.90
CA PRO A 53 2.48 6.70 1.87
C PRO A 53 3.91 7.08 1.49
N VAL A 54 4.80 6.09 1.42
CA VAL A 54 6.25 6.19 1.18
C VAL A 54 7.02 6.98 2.26
N ALA A 55 6.56 8.18 2.61
CA ALA A 55 7.23 9.07 3.54
C ALA A 55 7.33 8.49 4.96
N GLY A 56 6.27 7.84 5.47
CA GLY A 56 6.30 7.22 6.79
C GLY A 56 7.42 6.17 6.91
N TYR A 57 7.60 5.36 5.86
CA TYR A 57 8.69 4.38 5.80
C TYR A 57 10.06 5.06 5.77
N LEU A 58 10.24 6.10 4.94
CA LEU A 58 11.51 6.83 4.82
C LEU A 58 11.90 7.55 6.11
N ILE A 59 10.94 8.25 6.75
CA ILE A 59 11.13 8.95 8.03
C ILE A 59 11.58 7.96 9.11
N ARG A 60 10.99 6.76 9.12
CA ARG A 60 11.32 5.70 10.09
C ARG A 60 12.49 4.80 9.65
N LYS A 61 13.11 5.09 8.50
CA LYS A 61 14.21 4.30 7.92
C LYS A 61 13.89 2.81 7.82
N GLY A 62 12.63 2.49 7.51
CA GLY A 62 12.13 1.12 7.40
C GLY A 62 12.10 0.33 8.71
N ARG A 63 11.97 0.99 9.87
CA ARG A 63 11.93 0.31 11.18
C ARG A 63 10.79 0.82 12.05
N CYS A 64 10.24 -0.02 12.93
CA CYS A 64 9.25 0.43 13.90
C CYS A 64 9.86 1.46 14.88
N ALA A 65 9.14 2.54 15.17
CA ALA A 65 9.62 3.61 16.05
C ALA A 65 9.81 3.18 17.53
N THR A 66 9.26 2.03 17.93
CA THR A 66 9.34 1.54 19.31
C THR A 66 10.22 0.31 19.44
N CYS A 67 9.96 -0.76 18.68
CA CYS A 67 10.74 -2.01 18.80
C CYS A 67 11.83 -2.18 17.73
N ALA A 68 12.02 -1.20 16.84
CA ALA A 68 13.02 -1.23 15.76
C ALA A 68 12.95 -2.43 14.79
N VAL A 69 11.89 -3.25 14.86
CA VAL A 69 11.66 -4.34 13.91
C VAL A 69 11.62 -3.79 12.49
N ALA A 70 12.27 -4.50 11.56
CA ALA A 70 12.30 -4.10 10.16
C ALA A 70 10.89 -4.16 9.55
N ILE A 71 10.52 -3.09 8.85
CA ILE A 71 9.31 -3.00 8.04
C ILE A 71 9.71 -3.41 6.62
N GLY A 72 8.95 -4.31 5.99
CA GLY A 72 9.26 -4.75 4.63
C GLY A 72 9.14 -3.62 3.61
N ALA A 73 10.08 -3.54 2.67
CA ALA A 73 10.13 -2.51 1.63
C ALA A 73 9.06 -2.70 0.52
N LEU A 74 8.35 -3.83 0.50
CA LEU A 74 7.29 -4.09 -0.47
C LEU A 74 6.14 -3.10 -0.33
N SER A 75 5.77 -2.77 0.91
CA SER A 75 4.68 -1.83 1.22
C SER A 75 4.90 -0.45 0.59
N PRO A 76 6.02 0.26 0.89
CA PRO A 76 6.28 1.55 0.26
C PRO A 76 6.56 1.44 -1.26
N ALA A 77 7.01 0.28 -1.76
CA ALA A 77 7.21 0.08 -3.19
C ALA A 77 5.87 0.04 -3.96
N VAL A 78 4.86 -0.64 -3.43
CA VAL A 78 3.50 -0.67 -4.03
C VAL A 78 2.86 0.71 -4.01
N GLU A 79 3.01 1.45 -2.91
CA GLU A 79 2.57 2.84 -2.81
C GLU A 79 3.22 3.72 -3.88
N ALA A 80 4.56 3.70 -3.96
CA ALA A 80 5.31 4.46 -4.96
C ALA A 80 4.92 4.08 -6.39
N LEU A 81 4.75 2.79 -6.68
CA LEU A 81 4.33 2.31 -8.01
C LEU A 81 2.97 2.88 -8.41
N CYS A 82 2.01 2.95 -7.49
CA CYS A 82 0.70 3.54 -7.78
C CYS A 82 0.80 5.04 -8.07
N GLY A 83 1.58 5.78 -7.28
CA GLY A 83 1.83 7.21 -7.53
C GLY A 83 2.54 7.46 -8.86
N VAL A 84 3.59 6.70 -9.16
CA VAL A 84 4.33 6.80 -10.43
C VAL A 84 3.47 6.44 -11.62
N ALA A 85 2.62 5.40 -11.53
CA ALA A 85 1.69 5.05 -12.60
C ALA A 85 0.73 6.20 -12.93
N MET A 86 0.20 6.89 -11.91
CA MET A 86 -0.66 8.06 -12.10
C MET A 86 0.10 9.24 -12.73
N ILE A 87 1.31 9.55 -12.24
CA ILE A 87 2.15 10.62 -12.80
C ILE A 87 2.46 10.34 -14.27
N ALA A 88 2.92 9.12 -14.59
CA ALA A 88 3.30 8.73 -15.93
C ALA A 88 2.10 8.77 -16.90
N ALA A 89 0.93 8.27 -16.49
CA ALA A 89 -0.26 8.28 -17.32
C ALA A 89 -0.76 9.70 -17.62
N ILE A 90 -0.79 10.58 -16.61
CA ILE A 90 -1.16 11.99 -16.80
C ILE A 90 -0.15 12.73 -17.69
N ALA A 91 1.14 12.48 -17.51
CA ALA A 91 2.19 13.10 -18.32
C ALA A 91 2.10 12.67 -19.80
N ALA A 92 1.75 11.42 -20.08
CA ALA A 92 1.68 10.88 -21.44
C ALA A 92 0.35 11.17 -22.17
N LEU A 93 -0.77 11.21 -21.45
CA LEU A 93 -2.12 11.18 -22.04
C LEU A 93 -2.98 12.41 -21.70
N GLY A 94 -2.44 13.35 -20.90
CA GLY A 94 -3.20 14.45 -20.32
C GLY A 94 -4.06 14.00 -19.14
N ILE A 95 -4.72 14.95 -18.46
CA ILE A 95 -5.40 14.68 -17.18
C ILE A 95 -6.55 13.69 -17.33
N GLU A 96 -7.45 13.86 -18.30
CA GLU A 96 -8.66 13.02 -18.37
C GLU A 96 -8.36 11.56 -18.72
N ARG A 97 -7.67 11.35 -19.85
CA ARG A 97 -7.29 9.99 -20.30
C ARG A 97 -6.24 9.38 -19.38
N GLY A 98 -5.30 10.20 -18.90
CA GLY A 98 -4.25 9.77 -17.98
C GLY A 98 -4.81 9.36 -16.63
N ALA A 99 -5.84 10.02 -16.09
CA ALA A 99 -6.49 9.57 -14.86
C ALA A 99 -7.17 8.21 -15.04
N ALA A 100 -7.91 8.01 -16.14
CA ALA A 100 -8.56 6.72 -16.43
C ALA A 100 -7.53 5.58 -16.55
N VAL A 101 -6.47 5.79 -17.34
CA VAL A 101 -5.39 4.80 -17.50
C VAL A 101 -4.63 4.60 -16.18
N GLY A 102 -4.33 5.67 -15.46
CA GLY A 102 -3.64 5.63 -14.16
C GLY A 102 -4.42 4.80 -13.14
N PHE A 103 -5.73 5.01 -13.00
CA PHE A 103 -6.57 4.19 -12.12
C PHE A 103 -6.66 2.74 -12.57
N ALA A 104 -6.73 2.48 -13.88
CA ALA A 104 -6.68 1.11 -14.40
C ALA A 104 -5.36 0.41 -14.04
N LEU A 105 -4.22 1.10 -14.17
CA LEU A 105 -2.92 0.58 -13.76
C LEU A 105 -2.85 0.32 -12.25
N VAL A 106 -3.36 1.24 -11.42
CA VAL A 106 -3.46 1.05 -9.97
C VAL A 106 -4.33 -0.17 -9.62
N ALA A 107 -5.45 -0.37 -10.33
CA ALA A 107 -6.30 -1.54 -10.15
C ALA A 107 -5.57 -2.84 -10.50
N VAL A 108 -4.79 -2.87 -11.59
CA VAL A 108 -3.96 -4.02 -11.96
C VAL A 108 -2.90 -4.32 -10.88
N VAL A 109 -2.24 -3.28 -10.36
CA VAL A 109 -1.33 -3.41 -9.22
C VAL A 109 -2.07 -3.98 -7.99
N GLY A 110 -3.30 -3.53 -7.74
CA GLY A 110 -4.16 -4.04 -6.68
C GLY A 110 -4.45 -5.53 -6.79
N VAL A 111 -4.95 -5.96 -7.94
CA VAL A 111 -5.29 -7.37 -8.22
C VAL A 111 -4.04 -8.25 -8.09
N THR A 112 -2.91 -7.82 -8.66
CA THR A 112 -1.66 -8.60 -8.60
C THR A 112 -1.12 -8.69 -7.17
N ALA A 113 -1.12 -7.60 -6.41
CA ALA A 113 -0.67 -7.57 -5.02
C ALA A 113 -1.53 -8.47 -4.12
N ILE A 114 -2.86 -8.40 -4.25
CA ILE A 114 -3.78 -9.23 -3.47
C ILE A 114 -3.60 -10.71 -3.84
N THR A 115 -3.55 -11.04 -5.13
CA THR A 115 -3.34 -12.41 -5.60
C THR A 115 -2.01 -12.98 -5.12
N ALA A 116 -0.94 -12.18 -5.17
CA ALA A 116 0.36 -12.56 -4.61
C ALA A 116 0.29 -12.78 -3.09
N GLY A 117 -0.50 -11.98 -2.36
CA GLY A 117 -0.80 -12.19 -0.95
C GLY A 117 -1.42 -13.55 -0.67
N PHE A 118 -2.46 -13.93 -1.44
CA PHE A 118 -3.07 -15.26 -1.35
C PHE A 118 -2.09 -16.39 -1.69
N ALA A 119 -1.28 -16.23 -2.74
CA ALA A 119 -0.29 -17.22 -3.14
C ALA A 119 0.77 -17.44 -2.04
N ARG A 120 1.25 -16.36 -1.41
CA ARG A 120 2.21 -16.43 -0.30
C ARG A 120 1.65 -17.14 0.93
N MET A 121 0.38 -16.91 1.26
CA MET A 121 -0.28 -17.62 2.36
C MET A 121 -0.42 -19.11 2.09
N ARG A 122 -0.81 -19.50 0.87
CA ARG A 122 -0.90 -20.92 0.48
C ARG A 122 0.46 -21.63 0.49
N ALA A 123 1.52 -20.92 0.11
CA ALA A 123 2.87 -21.47 0.05
C ALA A 123 3.53 -21.66 1.42
N LYS A 124 2.96 -21.10 2.51
CA LYS A 124 3.49 -21.26 3.87
C LYS A 124 2.81 -22.48 4.53
N PRO A 125 3.46 -23.66 4.59
CA PRO A 125 2.85 -24.84 5.21
C PRO A 125 2.80 -24.61 6.72
N GLY A 126 1.64 -24.81 7.36
CA GLY A 126 1.52 -24.87 8.82
C GLY A 126 0.84 -23.70 9.54
N SER A 127 -0.01 -22.89 8.88
CA SER A 127 -0.82 -21.85 9.55
C SER A 127 -2.33 -22.11 9.52
N GLN A 128 -2.74 -23.35 9.23
CA GLN A 128 -4.13 -23.81 9.31
C GLN A 128 -4.22 -24.92 10.36
N ALA A 129 -4.22 -24.53 11.64
CA ALA A 129 -4.76 -25.25 12.80
C ALA A 129 -4.21 -24.54 14.04
N ASP A 130 -5.05 -23.72 14.66
CA ASP A 130 -5.21 -23.55 16.11
C ASP A 130 -6.34 -22.53 16.34
#